data_AF-A0AAQ2EW18-F1
#
_entry.id   AF-A0AAQ2EW18-F1
#
_cell.length_a   1.000
_cell.length_b   1.000
_cell.length_c   1.000
_cell.angle_alpha   90.00
_cell.angle_beta   90.00
_cell.angle_gamma   90.00
#
_symmetry.space_group_name_H-M   'P 1'
#
loop_
_entity.id
_entity.type
_entity.pdbx_description
1 polymer ?
#
loop_
_entity_poly.entity_id
_entity_poly.type
_entity_poly.pdbx_seq_one_letter_code
_entity_poly.pdbx_strand_id
1 'polypeptide(L)'
;MEELIPITLITILLFIQIKMYKNLCKYLARLYPEEWHKLTKHTLGTSQWSLLNAAVSESLKTGFFSTVSDNKVKTYIQFRKYNLVAMSAVLSCNFVLVVFN
;
A
#
# COMPACT_ATOMS: atom_id res chain seq x y z
N MET A 1 6.55 13.85 -25.42
CA MET A 1 6.03 14.39 -24.14
C MET A 1 4.81 13.62 -23.65
N GLU A 2 3.93 13.14 -24.54
CA GLU A 2 2.69 12.43 -24.16
C GLU A 2 2.93 11.10 -23.42
N GLU A 3 3.97 10.34 -23.77
CA GLU A 3 4.34 9.10 -23.07
C GLU A 3 4.85 9.31 -21.62
N LEU A 4 5.30 10.53 -21.28
CA LEU A 4 5.77 10.85 -19.93
C LEU A 4 4.60 11.14 -18.96
N ILE A 5 3.44 11.50 -19.49
CA ILE A 5 2.23 11.80 -18.71
C ILE A 5 1.74 10.57 -17.91
N PRO A 6 1.49 9.39 -18.50
CA PRO A 6 1.06 8.21 -17.74
C PRO A 6 2.12 7.77 -16.72
N ILE A 7 3.40 7.82 -17.07
CA ILE A 7 4.50 7.47 -16.16
C ILE A 7 4.51 8.41 -14.95
N THR A 8 4.36 9.72 -15.18
CA THR A 8 4.31 10.72 -14.12
C THR A 8 3.08 10.53 -13.22
N LEU A 9 1.91 10.26 -13.80
CA LEU A 9 0.68 9.97 -13.05
C LEU A 9 0.83 8.72 -12.17
N ILE A 10 1.33 7.62 -12.73
CA ILE A 10 1.58 6.39 -11.95
C ILE A 10 2.58 6.66 -10.82
N THR A 11 3.64 7.41 -11.09
CA THR A 11 4.65 7.76 -10.08
C THR A 11 4.05 8.56 -8.93
N ILE A 12 3.17 9.53 -9.21
CA ILE A 12 2.45 10.31 -8.20
C ILE A 12 1.53 9.40 -7.37
N LEU A 13 0.75 8.54 -8.02
CA LEU A 13 -0.16 7.62 -7.34
C LEU A 13 0.60 6.63 -6.44
N LEU A 14 1.78 6.17 -6.87
CA LEU A 14 2.66 5.33 -6.06
C LEU A 14 3.18 6.08 -4.83
N PHE A 15 3.62 7.33 -5.01
CA PHE A 15 4.11 8.15 -3.91
C PHE A 15 3.03 8.41 -2.86
N ILE A 16 1.80 8.73 -3.29
CA ILE A 16 0.65 8.91 -2.40
C ILE A 16 0.38 7.62 -1.62
N GLN A 17 0.40 6.46 -2.28
CA GLN A 17 0.20 5.17 -1.63
C GLN A 17 1.25 4.87 -0.56
N ILE A 18 2.53 5.12 -0.87
CA ILE A 18 3.64 4.94 0.08
C ILE A 18 3.45 5.86 1.29
N LYS A 19 3.10 7.12 1.07
CA LYS A 19 2.86 8.10 2.15
C LYS A 19 1.70 7.66 3.06
N MET A 20 0.59 7.24 2.47
CA MET A 20 -0.58 6.73 3.21
C MET A 20 -0.25 5.48 4.00
N TYR A 21 0.49 4.54 3.41
CA TYR A 21 0.93 3.32 4.09
C TYR A 21 1.82 3.62 5.28
N LYS A 22 2.81 4.51 5.11
CA LYS A 22 3.71 4.92 6.21
C LYS A 22 2.93 5.55 7.36
N ASN A 23 1.90 6.35 7.05
CA ASN A 23 1.03 6.94 8.06
C ASN A 23 0.21 5.87 8.80
N LEU A 24 -0.31 4.87 8.07
CA LEU A 24 -1.01 3.74 8.69
C LEU A 24 -0.08 2.95 9.60
N CYS A 25 1.12 2.58 9.15
CA CYS A 25 2.11 1.87 9.96
C CYS A 25 2.42 2.61 11.27
N LYS A 26 2.66 3.93 11.20
CA LYS A 26 2.87 4.75 12.40
C LYS A 26 1.66 4.76 13.33
N TYR A 27 0.45 4.76 12.77
CA TYR A 27 -0.78 4.72 13.53
C TYR A 27 -0.96 3.37 14.23
N LEU A 28 -0.77 2.26 13.51
CA LEU A 28 -0.86 0.91 14.04
C LEU A 28 0.19 0.62 15.11
N ALA A 29 1.43 1.07 14.91
CA ALA A 29 2.50 0.96 15.90
C ALA A 29 2.17 1.67 17.22
N ARG A 30 1.40 2.77 17.17
CA ARG A 30 0.96 3.52 18.36
C ARG A 30 -0.26 2.92 19.03
N LEU A 31 -1.24 2.47 18.24
CA LEU A 31 -2.53 2.01 18.76
C LEU A 31 -2.51 0.54 19.18
N TYR A 32 -1.70 -0.29 18.50
CA TYR A 32 -1.58 -1.73 18.75
C TYR A 32 -0.10 -2.10 18.94
N PRO A 33 0.58 -1.56 19.96
CA PRO A 33 2.02 -1.75 20.14
C PRO A 33 2.41 -3.23 20.34
N GLU A 34 1.57 -4.01 21.03
CA GLU A 34 1.79 -5.44 21.26
C GLU A 34 1.74 -6.24 19.95
N GLU A 35 0.70 -6.05 19.14
CA GLU A 35 0.56 -6.71 17.83
C GLU A 35 1.65 -6.24 16.87
N TRP A 36 1.99 -4.96 16.90
CA TRP A 36 3.12 -4.43 16.16
C TRP A 36 4.43 -5.09 16.56
N HIS A 37 4.68 -5.26 17.87
CA HIS A 37 5.90 -5.89 18.36
C HIS A 37 5.99 -7.36 17.95
N LYS A 38 4.88 -8.12 17.98
CA LYS A 38 4.81 -9.50 17.47
C LYS A 38 5.23 -9.59 16.01
N LEU A 39 4.75 -8.67 15.16
CA LEU A 39 5.13 -8.60 13.75
C LEU A 39 6.62 -8.27 13.57
N THR A 40 7.20 -7.44 14.45
CA THR A 40 8.64 -7.09 14.40
C THR A 40 9.57 -8.17 14.97
N LYS A 41 9.09 -9.09 15.81
CA LYS A 41 9.93 -10.07 16.51
C LYS A 41 10.38 -11.22 15.61
N HIS A 42 9.60 -11.55 14.57
CA HIS A 42 9.96 -12.55 13.56
C HIS A 42 10.97 -12.06 12.51
N THR A 43 11.30 -10.77 12.52
CA THR A 43 12.23 -10.11 11.59
C THR A 43 13.67 -10.10 12.10
N LEU A 44 14.27 -11.29 12.26
CA LEU A 44 15.67 -11.42 12.65
C LEU A 44 16.60 -11.27 11.43
N GLY A 45 17.36 -10.18 11.39
CA GLY A 45 18.67 -10.13 10.71
C GLY A 45 18.76 -9.61 9.27
N THR A 46 17.67 -9.38 8.54
CA THR A 46 17.71 -8.76 7.19
C THR A 46 16.69 -7.63 7.08
N SER A 47 16.95 -6.66 6.17
CA SER A 47 16.34 -5.32 6.11
C SER A 47 14.98 -5.20 6.85
N GLN A 48 15.04 -4.82 8.14
CA GLN A 48 13.92 -4.90 9.07
C GLN A 48 12.64 -4.25 8.52
N TRP A 49 12.80 -3.21 7.69
CA TRP A 49 11.71 -2.48 7.09
C TRP A 49 10.96 -3.25 6.00
N SER A 50 11.63 -4.03 5.15
CA SER A 50 10.98 -4.74 4.03
C SER A 50 10.12 -5.90 4.54
N LEU A 51 10.70 -6.70 5.44
CA LEU A 51 10.01 -7.83 6.05
C LEU A 51 8.88 -7.39 6.99
N LEU A 52 9.08 -6.30 7.76
CA LEU A 52 8.00 -5.70 8.56
C LEU A 52 6.85 -5.21 7.66
N ASN A 53 7.17 -4.57 6.53
CA ASN A 53 6.16 -4.16 5.58
C ASN A 53 5.39 -5.36 5.00
N ALA A 54 6.07 -6.46 4.71
CA ALA A 54 5.42 -7.68 4.24
C ALA A 54 4.49 -8.26 5.32
N ALA A 55 4.96 -8.38 6.57
CA ALA A 55 4.18 -8.90 7.69
C ALA A 55 2.96 -8.03 8.01
N VAL A 56 3.11 -6.71 8.02
CA VAL A 56 1.99 -5.76 8.21
C VAL A 56 1.03 -5.82 7.02
N SER A 57 1.54 -5.86 5.79
CA SER A 57 0.68 -6.00 4.61
C SER A 57 -0.09 -7.32 4.61
N GLU A 58 0.48 -8.40 5.13
CA GLU A 58 -0.20 -9.69 5.26
C GLU A 58 -1.24 -9.62 6.37
N SER A 59 -0.89 -9.06 7.53
CA SER A 59 -1.84 -8.84 8.62
C SER A 59 -3.05 -7.98 8.22
N LEU A 60 -2.86 -7.00 7.34
CA LEU A 60 -3.94 -6.19 6.76
C LEU A 60 -4.85 -6.97 5.80
N LYS A 61 -4.38 -8.08 5.22
CA LYS A 61 -5.17 -8.92 4.30
C LYS A 61 -5.86 -10.06 5.05
N THR A 62 -5.13 -10.77 5.91
CA THR A 62 -5.55 -12.06 6.46
C THR A 62 -5.37 -12.18 7.98
N GLY A 63 -4.66 -11.23 8.62
CA GLY A 63 -4.33 -11.30 10.06
C GLY A 63 -5.15 -10.34 10.94
N PHE A 64 -4.58 -9.98 12.10
CA PHE A 64 -5.27 -9.16 13.10
C PHE A 64 -5.79 -7.83 12.55
N PHE A 65 -5.01 -7.15 11.69
CA PHE A 65 -5.43 -5.87 11.14
C PHE A 65 -6.52 -6.00 10.06
N SER A 66 -6.81 -7.19 9.54
CA SER A 66 -7.95 -7.39 8.63
C SER A 66 -9.28 -7.54 9.38
N THR A 67 -9.25 -8.00 10.63
CA THR A 67 -10.45 -8.25 11.44
C THR A 67 -10.82 -7.09 12.36
N VAL A 68 -9.86 -6.20 12.64
CA VAL A 68 -10.11 -5.03 13.50
C VAL A 68 -11.10 -4.06 12.85
N SER A 69 -12.13 -3.65 13.59
CA SER A 69 -13.08 -2.62 13.12
C SER A 69 -12.51 -1.20 13.31
N ASP A 70 -11.28 -0.96 12.85
CA ASP A 70 -10.65 0.35 12.89
C ASP A 70 -10.95 1.13 11.60
N ASN A 71 -11.48 2.34 11.75
CA ASN A 71 -11.89 3.17 10.62
C ASN A 71 -10.72 3.60 9.72
N LYS A 72 -9.53 3.85 10.27
CA LYS A 72 -8.35 4.21 9.48
C LYS A 72 -7.83 3.03 8.68
N VAL A 73 -7.88 1.82 9.24
CA VAL A 73 -7.52 0.59 8.53
C VAL A 73 -8.47 0.36 7.36
N LYS A 74 -9.79 0.41 7.60
CA LYS A 74 -10.81 0.29 6.55
C LYS A 74 -10.64 1.33 5.45
N THR A 75 -10.44 2.59 5.83
CA THR A 75 -10.19 3.71 4.89
C THR A 75 -8.95 3.45 4.05
N TYR A 76 -7.85 3.00 4.65
CA TYR A 76 -6.63 2.69 3.90
C TYR A 76 -6.83 1.53 2.92
N ILE A 77 -7.52 0.45 3.33
CA ILE A 77 -7.79 -0.70 2.46
C ILE A 77 -8.63 -0.27 1.25
N GLN A 78 -9.67 0.52 1.47
CA GLN A 78 -10.49 1.08 0.39
C GLN A 78 -9.66 2.00 -0.51
N PHE A 79 -8.89 2.92 0.06
CA PHE A 79 -7.99 3.80 -0.69
C PHE A 79 -7.02 3.01 -1.57
N ARG A 80 -6.35 1.99 -1.02
CA ARG A 80 -5.42 1.12 -1.75
C ARG A 80 -6.11 0.44 -2.93
N LYS A 81 -7.34 -0.06 -2.73
CA LYS A 81 -8.12 -0.69 -3.79
C LYS A 81 -8.43 0.31 -4.91
N TYR A 82 -8.94 1.49 -4.60
CA TYR A 82 -9.24 2.52 -5.60
C TYR A 82 -7.98 3.01 -6.31
N ASN A 83 -6.87 3.19 -5.60
CA ASN A 83 -5.60 3.63 -6.17
C ASN A 83 -5.04 2.59 -7.15
N LEU A 84 -5.13 1.29 -6.83
CA LEU A 84 -4.75 0.22 -7.76
C LEU A 84 -5.64 0.17 -9.00
N VAL A 85 -6.95 0.37 -8.84
CA VAL A 85 -7.87 0.46 -9.99
C VAL A 85 -7.52 1.66 -10.88
N ALA A 86 -7.21 2.82 -10.28
CA ALA A 86 -6.79 4.01 -11.02
C ALA A 86 -5.48 3.77 -11.79
N MET A 87 -4.48 3.15 -11.16
CA MET A 87 -3.24 2.77 -11.84
C MET A 87 -3.50 1.81 -13.00
N SER A 88 -4.32 0.78 -12.78
CA SER A 88 -4.69 -0.18 -13.84
C SER A 88 -5.39 0.52 -15.00
N ALA A 89 -6.30 1.45 -14.73
CA ALA A 89 -7.01 2.20 -15.75
C ALA A 89 -6.06 3.06 -16.59
N VAL A 90 -5.12 3.77 -15.96
CA VAL A 90 -4.10 4.57 -16.67
C VAL A 90 -3.25 3.69 -17.59
N LEU A 91 -2.83 2.52 -17.11
CA LEU A 91 -2.04 1.56 -17.91
C LEU A 91 -2.86 0.97 -19.06
N SER A 92 -4.11 0.56 -18.81
CA SER A 92 -4.99 0.02 -19.86
C SER A 92 -5.30 1.06 -20.94
N CYS A 93 -5.60 2.30 -20.56
CA CYS A 93 -5.82 3.38 -21.53
C CYS A 93 -4.57 3.65 -22.35
N ASN A 94 -3.39 3.72 -21.71
CA ASN A 94 -2.14 3.92 -22.43
C ASN A 94 -1.82 2.76 -23.38
N PHE A 95 -2.03 1.51 -22.94
CA PHE A 95 -1.84 0.32 -23.78
C PHE A 95 -2.74 0.34 -25.02
N VAL A 96 -4.03 0.65 -24.86
CA VAL A 96 -4.96 0.77 -25.99
C VAL A 96 -4.50 1.86 -26.96
N LEU A 97 -4.11 3.04 -26.44
CA LEU A 97 -3.60 4.11 -27.29
C LEU A 97 -2.34 3.72 -28.05
N VAL A 98 -1.43 2.94 -27.46
CA VAL A 98 -0.19 2.51 -28.13
C VAL A 98 -0.44 1.39 -29.15
N VAL A 99 -1.38 0.49 -28.89
CA VAL A 99 -1.65 -0.66 -29.78
C VAL A 99 -2.50 -0.29 -30.99
N PHE A 100 -3.43 0.66 -30.84
CA PHE A 100 -4.40 1.03 -31.88
C PHE A 100 -4.07 2.34 -32.61
N ASN A 101 -2.91 2.95 -32.35
CA ASN A 101 -2.39 4.13 -33.03
C ASN A 101 -1.18 3.74 -33.87
#